data_AF-A0A3N9X8W0-F1
#
_entry.id   AF-A0A3N9X8W0-F1
#
_cell.length_a   1.000
_cell.length_b   1.000
_cell.length_c   1.000
_cell.angle_alpha   90.00
_cell.angle_beta   90.00
_cell.angle_gamma   90.00
#
_symmetry.space_group_name_H-M   'P 1'
#
loop_
_entity.id
_entity.type
_entity.pdbx_description
1 polymer ?
#
loop_
_entity_poly.entity_id
_entity_poly.type
_entity_poly.pdbx_seq_one_letter_code
_entity_poly.pdbx_strand_id
1 'polypeptide(L)'
;HTSLLRVSWARRCVSETVGAVLTPSSTDPESGRDLVRAAANGGRAALLTTVAGARHPVGGVDLLVLGPPYPLAGTRSDPNNNSLVLRATVAGVRILLAGDAETEEQHAMLARAAPGQLRADVLKVAHHGSAYQDQGFLDAVRPTVALVPVGTGNTYGHPSPGLLAQLGRGGVRVLRTDTDGDVAVVRTGDGLAVARRGVPAGRQP
;
A
#
# COMPACT_ATOMS: atom_id res chain seq x y z
N HIS A 1 -7.20 5.22 4.61
CA HIS A 1 -8.38 5.96 4.20
C HIS A 1 -9.04 5.34 2.97
N THR A 2 -10.20 5.91 2.64
CA THR A 2 -11.21 5.42 1.72
C THR A 2 -11.31 6.30 0.46
N SER A 3 -10.18 6.70 -0.15
CA SER A 3 -10.25 7.51 -1.39
C SER A 3 -10.91 6.74 -2.55
N LEU A 4 -11.61 7.47 -3.43
CA LEU A 4 -12.44 6.93 -4.52
C LEU A 4 -11.69 5.98 -5.46
N LEU A 5 -10.38 6.19 -5.66
CA LEU A 5 -9.53 5.34 -6.52
C LEU A 5 -9.34 3.91 -5.98
N ARG A 6 -9.52 3.68 -4.67
CA ARG A 6 -9.33 2.36 -4.03
C ARG A 6 -10.59 1.51 -4.02
N VAL A 7 -11.75 2.16 -4.07
CA VAL A 7 -13.06 1.49 -4.04
C VAL A 7 -13.31 0.76 -5.37
N SER A 8 -12.82 1.30 -6.48
CA SER A 8 -13.02 0.70 -7.81
C SER A 8 -12.51 -0.75 -7.87
N TRP A 9 -11.50 -1.12 -7.08
CA TRP A 9 -11.02 -2.50 -6.92
C TRP A 9 -12.03 -3.42 -6.23
N ALA A 10 -12.76 -2.95 -5.22
CA ALA A 10 -13.80 -3.74 -4.55
C ALA A 10 -14.95 -4.13 -5.49
N ARG A 11 -15.15 -3.40 -6.60
CA ARG A 11 -16.18 -3.69 -7.60
C ARG A 11 -15.76 -4.71 -8.67
N ARG A 12 -14.49 -5.14 -8.71
CA ARG A 12 -13.95 -5.97 -9.83
C ARG A 12 -13.67 -7.44 -9.51
N CYS A 13 -13.94 -7.89 -8.29
CA CYS A 13 -13.93 -9.32 -7.94
C CYS A 13 -15.28 -9.96 -8.33
N VAL A 14 -15.42 -10.34 -9.60
CA VAL A 14 -16.62 -11.02 -10.11
C VAL A 14 -16.45 -12.53 -9.92
N SER A 15 -16.98 -13.05 -8.81
CA SER A 15 -17.43 -14.44 -8.51
C SER A 15 -17.15 -14.88 -7.07
N GLU A 16 -16.41 -14.10 -6.28
CA GLU A 16 -16.09 -14.45 -4.88
C GLU A 16 -16.90 -13.63 -3.88
N THR A 17 -17.45 -14.31 -2.87
CA THR A 17 -18.10 -13.66 -1.72
C THR A 17 -17.04 -13.01 -0.81
N VAL A 18 -17.16 -11.71 -0.56
CA VAL A 18 -16.29 -11.00 0.40
C VAL A 18 -16.77 -11.29 1.82
N GLY A 19 -15.96 -12.00 2.61
CA GLY A 19 -16.30 -12.31 4.01
C GLY A 19 -16.21 -11.11 4.97
N ALA A 20 -15.22 -10.24 4.77
CA ALA A 20 -15.01 -9.06 5.60
C ALA A 20 -14.28 -7.92 4.86
N VAL A 21 -14.51 -6.69 5.34
CA VAL A 21 -13.81 -5.47 4.93
C VAL A 21 -13.16 -4.86 6.17
N LEU A 22 -11.82 -4.76 6.16
CA LEU A 22 -11.06 -4.09 7.21
C LEU A 22 -10.99 -2.59 6.96
N THR A 23 -11.30 -1.77 7.97
CA THR A 23 -11.20 -0.31 7.90
C THR A 23 -10.31 0.24 9.02
N PRO A 24 -9.58 1.35 8.79
CA PRO A 24 -8.93 2.06 9.88
C PRO A 24 -9.99 2.68 10.81
N SER A 25 -9.58 3.10 12.00
CA SER A 25 -10.45 3.82 12.95
C SER A 25 -10.81 5.23 12.49
N SER A 26 -10.08 5.80 11.53
CA SER A 26 -10.40 7.11 10.96
C SER A 26 -11.73 7.08 10.21
N THR A 27 -12.53 8.12 10.45
CA THR A 27 -13.84 8.32 9.82
C THR A 27 -13.79 9.14 8.54
N ASP A 28 -12.59 9.59 8.14
CA ASP A 28 -12.39 10.51 7.02
C ASP A 28 -11.77 9.87 5.76
N PRO A 29 -12.13 10.37 4.57
CA PRO A 29 -13.25 11.28 4.33
C PRO A 29 -14.59 10.53 4.47
N GLU A 30 -15.61 11.22 4.98
CA GLU A 30 -16.96 10.68 5.17
C GLU A 30 -17.52 10.01 3.90
N SER A 31 -17.36 10.66 2.74
CA SER A 31 -17.82 10.13 1.45
C SER A 31 -17.21 8.76 1.11
N GLY A 32 -15.93 8.57 1.42
CA GLY A 32 -15.27 7.30 1.22
C GLY A 32 -15.72 6.23 2.21
N ARG A 33 -15.89 6.61 3.49
CA ARG A 33 -16.39 5.72 4.54
C ARG A 33 -17.78 5.20 4.22
N ASP A 34 -18.69 6.08 3.85
CA ASP A 34 -20.09 5.73 3.57
C ASP A 34 -20.19 4.84 2.34
N LEU A 35 -19.35 5.08 1.35
CA LEU A 35 -19.29 4.26 0.16
C LEU A 35 -18.73 2.84 0.47
N VAL A 36 -17.72 2.72 1.34
CA VAL A 36 -17.22 1.40 1.80
C VAL A 36 -18.30 0.67 2.61
N ARG A 37 -19.02 1.37 3.49
CA ARG A 37 -20.14 0.82 4.26
C ARG A 37 -21.27 0.33 3.35
N ALA A 38 -21.64 1.13 2.34
CA ALA A 38 -22.66 0.76 1.37
C ALA A 38 -22.24 -0.49 0.57
N ALA A 39 -20.98 -0.57 0.14
CA ALA A 39 -20.45 -1.73 -0.57
C ALA A 39 -20.43 -3.00 0.31
N ALA A 40 -19.97 -2.89 1.56
CA ALA A 40 -19.96 -4.00 2.51
C ALA A 40 -21.38 -4.52 2.80
N ASN A 41 -22.33 -3.62 3.05
CA ASN A 41 -23.73 -3.97 3.29
C ASN A 41 -24.36 -4.65 2.05
N GLY A 42 -24.14 -4.10 0.86
CA GLY A 42 -24.64 -4.67 -0.40
C GLY A 42 -24.07 -6.07 -0.68
N GLY A 43 -22.81 -6.31 -0.29
CA GLY A 43 -22.14 -7.60 -0.43
C GLY A 43 -22.31 -8.56 0.75
N ARG A 44 -23.02 -8.16 1.82
CA ARG A 44 -23.14 -8.89 3.09
C ARG A 44 -21.79 -9.23 3.75
N ALA A 45 -20.78 -8.38 3.53
CA ALA A 45 -19.47 -8.51 4.14
C ALA A 45 -19.46 -7.90 5.56
N ALA A 46 -18.79 -8.55 6.51
CA ALA A 46 -18.58 -7.97 7.83
C ALA A 46 -17.68 -6.72 7.73
N LEU A 47 -18.10 -5.60 8.30
CA LEU A 47 -17.27 -4.40 8.39
C LEU A 47 -16.53 -4.40 9.73
N LEU A 48 -15.20 -4.50 9.69
CA LEU A 48 -14.37 -4.63 10.88
C LEU A 48 -13.39 -3.45 10.98
N THR A 49 -13.50 -2.66 12.04
CA THR A 49 -12.49 -1.66 12.36
C THR A 49 -11.26 -2.34 12.96
N THR A 50 -10.08 -1.96 12.50
CA THR A 50 -8.81 -2.49 12.98
C THR A 50 -7.86 -1.36 13.39
N VAL A 51 -6.90 -1.71 14.25
CA VAL A 51 -5.90 -0.78 14.80
C VAL A 51 -4.49 -1.37 14.65
N ALA A 52 -3.47 -0.52 14.76
CA ALA A 52 -2.08 -0.97 14.75
C ALA A 52 -1.82 -2.06 15.81
N GLY A 53 -1.03 -3.07 15.44
CA GLY A 53 -0.74 -4.24 16.25
C GLY A 53 -1.72 -5.41 16.04
N ALA A 54 -2.92 -5.16 15.50
CA ALA A 54 -3.87 -6.23 15.21
C ALA A 54 -3.34 -7.20 14.13
N ARG A 55 -3.67 -8.48 14.28
CA ARG A 55 -3.30 -9.54 13.34
C ARG A 55 -4.53 -10.23 12.77
N HIS A 56 -4.53 -10.48 11.46
CA HIS A 56 -5.62 -11.12 10.74
C HIS A 56 -5.06 -12.24 9.84
N PRO A 57 -5.09 -13.50 10.28
CA PRO A 57 -4.72 -14.63 9.43
C PRO A 57 -5.86 -14.97 8.46
N VAL A 58 -5.56 -15.02 7.16
CA VAL A 58 -6.52 -15.33 6.09
C VAL A 58 -5.87 -16.18 5.02
N GLY A 59 -6.31 -17.42 4.83
CA GLY A 59 -5.91 -18.25 3.67
C GLY A 59 -4.40 -18.40 3.46
N GLY A 60 -3.61 -18.55 4.53
CA GLY A 60 -2.14 -18.65 4.45
C GLY A 60 -1.40 -17.31 4.40
N VAL A 61 -2.13 -16.20 4.51
CA VAL A 61 -1.60 -14.84 4.66
C VAL A 61 -1.74 -14.41 6.12
N ASP A 62 -0.65 -13.97 6.74
CA ASP A 62 -0.71 -13.26 8.03
C ASP A 62 -0.64 -11.76 7.80
N LEU A 63 -1.73 -11.05 8.07
CA LEU A 63 -1.79 -9.59 7.97
C LEU A 63 -1.52 -8.97 9.34
N LEU A 64 -0.47 -8.16 9.45
CA LEU A 64 -0.20 -7.30 10.60
C LEU A 64 -0.55 -5.86 10.24
N VAL A 65 -1.40 -5.22 11.05
CA VAL A 65 -1.69 -3.79 10.92
C VAL A 65 -0.56 -2.99 11.57
N LEU A 66 0.05 -2.08 10.80
CA LEU A 66 1.14 -1.22 11.25
C LEU A 66 0.68 0.22 11.46
N GLY A 67 -0.26 0.70 10.63
CA GLY A 67 -0.68 2.09 10.60
C GLY A 67 -2.19 2.27 10.38
N PRO A 68 -2.75 3.41 10.82
CA PRO A 68 -2.03 4.44 11.58
C PRO A 68 -1.80 3.99 13.05
N PRO A 69 -0.68 4.34 13.69
CA PRO A 69 -0.38 3.92 15.07
C PRO A 69 -1.31 4.57 16.11
N TYR A 70 -1.88 5.72 15.77
CA TYR A 70 -2.92 6.46 16.48
C TYR A 70 -3.61 7.36 15.44
N PRO A 71 -4.84 7.87 15.67
CA PRO A 71 -5.46 8.81 14.74
C PRO A 71 -4.61 10.07 14.57
N LEU A 72 -4.22 10.39 13.34
CA LEU A 72 -3.49 11.62 13.02
C LEU A 72 -4.48 12.73 12.65
N ALA A 73 -4.20 13.96 13.09
CA ALA A 73 -4.99 15.15 12.79
C ALA A 73 -4.07 16.37 12.63
N GLY A 74 -4.47 17.34 11.81
CA GLY A 74 -3.68 18.55 11.55
C GLY A 74 -2.42 18.30 10.73
N THR A 75 -2.39 17.21 9.97
CA THR A 75 -1.31 16.88 9.03
C THR A 75 -1.57 17.55 7.68
N ARG A 76 -0.63 17.44 6.72
CA ARG A 76 -0.84 17.90 5.35
C ARG A 76 -2.11 17.30 4.72
N SER A 77 -2.39 16.04 5.01
CA SER A 77 -3.60 15.35 4.56
C SER A 77 -4.03 14.29 5.57
N ASP A 78 -4.94 14.66 6.47
CA ASP A 78 -5.47 13.74 7.48
C ASP A 78 -6.11 12.48 6.88
N PRO A 79 -6.82 12.53 5.75
CA PRO A 79 -7.20 11.32 5.03
C PRO A 79 -6.00 10.43 4.70
N ASN A 80 -4.99 10.95 4.01
CA ASN A 80 -3.86 10.14 3.56
C ASN A 80 -3.05 9.57 4.72
N ASN A 81 -2.81 10.40 5.76
CA ASN A 81 -2.09 10.07 6.98
C ASN A 81 -2.93 9.27 8.01
N ASN A 82 -4.11 8.80 7.62
CA ASN A 82 -4.82 7.73 8.30
C ASN A 82 -5.05 6.55 7.34
N SER A 83 -4.00 6.17 6.61
CA SER A 83 -3.98 5.00 5.76
C SER A 83 -3.99 3.72 6.57
N LEU A 84 -4.77 2.71 6.15
CA LEU A 84 -4.56 1.37 6.70
C LEU A 84 -3.27 0.83 6.09
N VAL A 85 -2.20 0.77 6.89
CA VAL A 85 -0.90 0.24 6.47
C VAL A 85 -0.73 -1.17 7.00
N LEU A 86 -0.47 -2.12 6.09
CA LEU A 86 -0.44 -3.54 6.39
C LEU A 86 0.91 -4.14 6.00
N ARG A 87 1.41 -5.05 6.83
CA ARG A 87 2.43 -6.02 6.42
C ARG A 87 1.77 -7.38 6.23
N ALA A 88 1.73 -7.87 5.00
CA ALA A 88 1.32 -9.22 4.70
C ALA A 88 2.53 -10.15 4.72
N THR A 89 2.41 -11.31 5.36
CA THR A 89 3.40 -12.39 5.28
C THR A 89 2.78 -13.57 4.55
N VAL A 90 3.34 -13.92 3.39
CA VAL A 90 2.85 -15.03 2.55
C VAL A 90 4.01 -15.93 2.22
N ALA A 91 3.94 -17.19 2.65
CA ALA A 91 5.03 -18.14 2.49
C ALA A 91 6.40 -17.51 2.84
N GLY A 92 6.53 -16.86 4.00
CA GLY A 92 7.76 -16.22 4.46
C GLY A 92 8.18 -14.91 3.76
N VAL A 93 7.50 -14.48 2.69
CA VAL A 93 7.75 -13.18 2.04
C VAL A 93 6.95 -12.09 2.75
N ARG A 94 7.61 -11.00 3.14
CA ARG A 94 7.00 -9.84 3.77
C ARG A 94 6.71 -8.77 2.73
N ILE A 95 5.45 -8.37 2.63
CA ILE A 95 4.96 -7.36 1.69
C ILE A 95 4.39 -6.20 2.50
N LEU A 96 4.92 -5.00 2.31
CA LEU A 96 4.37 -3.80 2.93
C LEU A 96 3.42 -3.09 1.96
N LEU A 97 2.16 -2.96 2.38
CA LEU A 97 1.11 -2.23 1.68
C LEU A 97 0.95 -0.86 2.35
N ALA A 98 1.73 0.12 1.90
CA ALA A 98 1.89 1.40 2.60
C ALA A 98 0.72 2.38 2.47
N GLY A 99 -0.40 1.94 1.88
CA GLY A 99 -1.53 2.83 1.64
C GLY A 99 -1.12 4.10 0.89
N ASP A 100 -1.73 5.23 1.26
CA ASP A 100 -1.31 6.56 0.81
C ASP A 100 -0.71 7.34 1.98
N ALA A 101 -0.16 6.64 2.98
CA ALA A 101 0.51 7.25 4.13
C ALA A 101 1.55 8.26 3.62
N GLU A 102 1.47 9.51 4.09
CA GLU A 102 2.44 10.54 3.75
C GLU A 102 3.49 10.62 4.87
N THR A 103 4.36 11.64 4.81
CA THR A 103 5.52 11.77 5.69
C THR A 103 5.14 11.67 7.17
N GLU A 104 4.04 12.27 7.61
CA GLU A 104 3.64 12.27 9.02
C GLU A 104 3.24 10.89 9.54
N GLU A 105 2.44 10.12 8.78
CA GLU A 105 2.08 8.76 9.17
C GLU A 105 3.28 7.81 9.08
N GLN A 106 4.11 7.96 8.03
CA GLN A 106 5.35 7.20 7.88
C GLN A 106 6.31 7.42 9.04
N HIS A 107 6.49 8.68 9.44
CA HIS A 107 7.29 9.06 10.60
C HIS A 107 6.73 8.51 11.91
N ALA A 108 5.40 8.62 12.11
CA ALA A 108 4.74 8.07 13.30
C ALA A 108 4.90 6.55 13.41
N MET A 109 4.79 5.83 12.29
CA MET A 109 5.05 4.39 12.23
C MET A 109 6.51 4.08 12.56
N LEU A 110 7.47 4.83 12.00
CA LEU A 110 8.90 4.66 12.28
C LEU A 110 9.20 4.83 13.78
N ALA A 111 8.64 5.87 14.41
CA ALA A 111 8.87 6.20 15.82
C ALA A 111 8.30 5.15 16.79
N ARG A 112 7.27 4.38 16.38
CA ARG A 112 6.60 3.39 17.24
C ARG A 112 6.94 1.95 16.90
N ALA A 113 7.59 1.72 15.77
CA ALA A 113 7.92 0.38 15.32
C ALA A 113 8.94 -0.30 16.24
N ALA A 114 8.65 -1.55 16.63
CA ALA A 114 9.66 -2.41 17.21
C ALA A 114 10.78 -2.70 16.20
N PRO A 115 12.01 -3.03 16.65
CA PRO A 115 13.12 -3.36 15.76
C PRO A 115 12.73 -4.40 14.71
N GLY A 116 12.90 -4.05 13.44
CA GLY A 116 12.60 -4.94 12.31
C GLY A 116 11.11 -5.07 11.94
N GLN A 117 10.19 -4.44 12.66
CA GLN A 117 8.75 -4.56 12.41
C GLN A 117 8.36 -4.04 11.02
N LEU A 118 8.99 -2.94 10.56
CA LEU A 118 8.76 -2.33 9.25
C LEU A 118 9.47 -3.06 8.08
N ARG A 119 10.39 -4.00 8.37
CA ARG A 119 11.15 -4.68 7.32
C ARG A 119 10.22 -5.45 6.39
N ALA A 120 10.39 -5.24 5.09
CA ALA A 120 9.65 -5.95 4.06
C ALA A 120 10.57 -6.27 2.88
N ASP A 121 10.26 -7.35 2.17
CA ASP A 121 11.01 -7.78 0.98
C ASP A 121 10.43 -7.09 -0.27
N VAL A 122 9.11 -6.85 -0.27
CA VAL A 122 8.37 -6.11 -1.30
C VAL A 122 7.65 -4.91 -0.68
N LEU A 123 7.75 -3.75 -1.31
CA LEU A 123 7.02 -2.53 -0.93
C LEU A 123 6.04 -2.15 -2.04
N LYS A 124 4.74 -2.09 -1.74
CA LYS A 124 3.82 -1.22 -2.50
C LYS A 124 4.03 0.19 -1.99
N VAL A 125 4.59 1.03 -2.86
CA VAL A 125 4.96 2.41 -2.55
C VAL A 125 3.73 3.21 -2.14
N ALA A 126 3.90 4.05 -1.12
CA ALA A 126 2.83 4.89 -0.62
C ALA A 126 2.42 5.94 -1.66
N HIS A 127 1.12 6.21 -1.74
CA HIS A 127 0.57 7.38 -2.44
C HIS A 127 1.07 7.54 -3.87
N HIS A 128 1.03 6.45 -4.65
CA HIS A 128 1.45 6.43 -6.05
C HIS A 128 2.91 6.85 -6.32
N GLY A 129 3.74 6.93 -5.27
CA GLY A 129 5.09 7.45 -5.34
C GLY A 129 5.18 8.97 -5.23
N SER A 130 4.29 9.61 -4.46
CA SER A 130 4.35 11.04 -4.18
C SER A 130 5.69 11.50 -3.62
N ALA A 131 5.94 12.81 -3.60
CA ALA A 131 7.13 13.39 -2.96
C ALA A 131 7.08 13.35 -1.42
N TYR A 132 5.93 13.00 -0.83
CA TYR A 132 5.71 12.96 0.60
C TYR A 132 6.08 11.58 1.16
N GLN A 133 7.39 11.33 1.20
CA GLN A 133 7.98 10.10 1.71
C GLN A 133 8.95 10.45 2.84
N ASP A 134 8.94 9.65 3.91
CA ASP A 134 9.94 9.74 4.97
C ASP A 134 11.12 8.83 4.61
N GLN A 135 12.32 9.42 4.53
CA GLN A 135 13.55 8.70 4.19
C GLN A 135 13.86 7.60 5.22
N GLY A 136 13.71 7.90 6.52
CA GLY A 136 13.96 6.94 7.59
C GLY A 136 12.99 5.77 7.57
N PHE A 137 11.74 6.01 7.18
CA PHE A 137 10.75 4.97 6.95
C PHE A 137 11.19 4.03 5.83
N LEU A 138 11.55 4.56 4.65
CA LEU A 138 12.02 3.73 3.52
C LEU A 138 13.29 2.95 3.87
N ASP A 139 14.21 3.54 4.62
CA ASP A 139 15.43 2.88 5.12
C ASP A 139 15.11 1.79 6.16
N ALA A 140 14.06 1.94 6.96
CA ALA A 140 13.55 0.93 7.87
C ALA A 140 12.78 -0.20 7.16
N VAL A 141 12.11 0.09 6.05
CA VAL A 141 11.47 -0.92 5.21
C VAL A 141 12.51 -1.77 4.50
N ARG A 142 13.50 -1.14 3.85
CA ARG A 142 14.59 -1.77 3.08
C ARG A 142 14.10 -2.90 2.16
N PRO A 143 13.22 -2.59 1.18
CA PRO A 143 12.71 -3.57 0.25
C PRO A 143 13.77 -3.97 -0.79
N THR A 144 13.61 -5.17 -1.36
CA THR A 144 14.35 -5.59 -2.57
C THR A 144 13.59 -5.24 -3.84
N VAL A 145 12.25 -5.19 -3.77
CA VAL A 145 11.36 -4.83 -4.88
C VAL A 145 10.40 -3.75 -4.43
N ALA A 146 10.24 -2.70 -5.23
CA ALA A 146 9.25 -1.64 -5.00
C ALA A 146 8.27 -1.57 -6.18
N LEU A 147 6.98 -1.66 -5.87
CA LEU A 147 5.88 -1.52 -6.81
C LEU A 147 5.30 -0.11 -6.66
N VAL A 148 5.28 0.65 -7.76
CA VAL A 148 4.73 1.99 -7.83
C VAL A 148 3.45 1.94 -8.67
N PRO A 149 2.26 1.89 -8.04
CA PRO A 149 1.01 1.94 -8.78
C PRO A 149 0.76 3.38 -9.23
N VAL A 150 0.87 3.63 -10.52
CA VAL A 150 0.68 4.94 -11.16
C VAL A 150 0.06 4.73 -12.55
N GLY A 151 -0.80 5.65 -12.99
CA GLY A 151 -1.44 5.59 -14.30
C GLY A 151 -0.58 6.20 -15.41
N THR A 152 -0.72 5.70 -16.64
CA THR A 152 -0.13 6.33 -17.83
C THR A 152 -0.67 7.75 -17.99
N GLY A 153 0.20 8.72 -18.28
CA GLY A 153 -0.18 10.13 -18.43
C GLY A 153 -0.54 10.83 -17.11
N ASN A 154 -0.12 10.28 -15.96
CA ASN A 154 -0.35 10.86 -14.65
C ASN A 154 0.19 12.30 -14.55
N THR A 155 -0.69 13.28 -14.35
CA THR A 155 -0.35 14.71 -14.29
C THR A 155 0.01 15.20 -12.88
N TYR A 156 -0.15 14.36 -11.85
CA TYR A 156 0.14 14.70 -10.45
C TYR A 156 1.64 14.78 -10.13
N GLY A 157 2.52 14.51 -11.11
CA GLY A 157 3.97 14.51 -10.90
C GLY A 157 4.46 13.28 -10.12
N HIS A 158 3.71 12.17 -10.17
CA HIS A 158 4.10 10.91 -9.55
C HIS A 158 4.49 9.86 -10.59
N PRO A 159 5.42 8.93 -10.27
CA PRO A 159 6.28 8.96 -9.09
C PRO A 159 7.25 10.15 -9.09
N SER A 160 7.58 10.67 -7.91
CA SER A 160 8.51 11.77 -7.78
C SER A 160 9.94 11.33 -8.13
N PRO A 161 10.73 12.16 -8.85
CA PRO A 161 12.12 11.84 -9.16
C PRO A 161 12.98 11.58 -7.92
N GLY A 162 12.72 12.30 -6.83
CA GLY A 162 13.43 12.14 -5.55
C GLY A 162 13.28 10.74 -4.96
N LEU A 163 12.04 10.21 -4.93
CA LEU A 163 11.75 8.86 -4.50
C LEU A 163 12.45 7.82 -5.39
N LEU A 164 12.35 7.96 -6.71
CA LEU A 164 12.98 7.02 -7.64
C LEU A 164 14.51 6.99 -7.46
N ALA A 165 15.12 8.16 -7.30
CA ALA A 165 16.56 8.26 -7.05
C ALA A 165 16.95 7.61 -5.72
N GLN A 166 16.15 7.78 -4.67
CA GLN A 166 16.37 7.15 -3.37
C GLN A 166 16.29 5.62 -3.45
N LEU A 167 15.23 5.08 -4.05
CA LEU A 167 15.08 3.63 -4.25
C LEU A 167 16.21 3.07 -5.12
N GLY A 168 16.61 3.80 -6.16
CA GLY A 168 17.75 3.43 -7.02
C GLY A 168 19.07 3.34 -6.26
N ARG A 169 19.38 4.32 -5.39
CA ARG A 169 20.58 4.29 -4.53
C ARG A 169 20.59 3.10 -3.56
N GLY A 170 19.41 2.63 -3.14
CA GLY A 170 19.27 1.44 -2.30
C GLY A 170 19.40 0.11 -3.04
N GLY A 171 19.61 0.12 -4.37
CA GLY A 171 19.63 -1.08 -5.19
C GLY A 171 18.25 -1.75 -5.35
N VAL A 172 17.17 -1.01 -5.09
CA VAL A 172 15.81 -1.55 -5.12
C VAL A 172 15.37 -1.73 -6.58
N ARG A 173 14.81 -2.90 -6.91
CA ARG A 173 14.17 -3.12 -8.20
C ARG A 173 12.82 -2.41 -8.23
N VAL A 174 12.75 -1.28 -8.90
CA VAL A 174 11.52 -0.48 -9.04
C VAL A 174 10.72 -0.91 -10.26
N LEU A 175 9.40 -1.07 -10.09
CA LEU A 175 8.45 -1.45 -11.13
C LEU A 175 7.26 -0.48 -11.06
N ARG A 176 6.84 0.05 -12.21
CA ARG A 176 5.77 1.05 -12.29
C ARG A 176 4.67 0.57 -13.23
N THR A 177 3.41 0.68 -12.82
CA THR A 177 2.30 0.18 -13.64
C THR A 177 2.08 0.99 -14.92
N ASP A 178 2.54 2.25 -14.98
CA ASP A 178 2.42 3.09 -16.17
C ASP A 178 3.39 2.72 -17.30
N THR A 179 4.53 2.08 -16.96
CA THR A 179 5.56 1.67 -17.92
C THR A 179 5.71 0.16 -18.05
N ASP A 180 5.41 -0.60 -16.99
CA ASP A 180 5.57 -2.06 -16.92
C ASP A 180 4.23 -2.82 -17.05
N GLY A 181 3.10 -2.11 -17.04
CA GLY A 181 1.76 -2.70 -17.08
C GLY A 181 1.36 -3.38 -15.78
N ASP A 182 0.64 -4.50 -15.87
CA ASP A 182 0.36 -5.39 -14.74
C ASP A 182 1.67 -6.04 -14.28
N VAL A 183 1.94 -5.96 -12.98
CA VAL A 183 3.16 -6.49 -12.37
C VAL A 183 2.82 -7.52 -11.32
N ALA A 184 3.53 -8.64 -11.33
CA ALA A 184 3.46 -9.65 -10.27
C ALA A 184 4.87 -9.89 -9.71
N VAL A 185 4.95 -10.03 -8.39
CA VAL A 185 6.15 -10.51 -7.69
C VAL A 185 5.88 -11.95 -7.27
N VAL A 186 6.77 -12.85 -7.68
CA VAL A 186 6.64 -14.29 -7.46
C VAL A 186 7.84 -14.80 -6.68
N ARG A 187 7.57 -15.65 -5.69
CA ARG A 187 8.63 -16.39 -5.00
C ARG A 187 9.05 -17.58 -5.86
N THR A 188 10.34 -17.69 -6.14
CA THR A 188 10.98 -18.83 -6.80
C THR A 188 11.93 -19.53 -5.82
N GLY A 189 12.53 -20.65 -6.24
CA GLY A 189 13.58 -21.30 -5.45
C GLY A 189 14.79 -20.40 -5.17
N ASP A 190 15.07 -19.47 -6.09
CA ASP A 190 16.24 -18.58 -6.05
C ASP A 190 15.95 -17.20 -5.44
N GLY A 191 14.73 -16.96 -4.93
CA GLY A 191 14.34 -15.70 -4.30
C GLY A 191 13.08 -15.08 -4.90
N LEU A 192 13.10 -13.76 -5.15
CA LEU A 192 11.97 -13.04 -5.75
C LEU A 192 12.21 -12.80 -7.24
N ALA A 193 11.25 -13.20 -8.06
CA ALA A 193 11.17 -12.91 -9.48
C ALA A 193 10.01 -11.95 -9.78
N VAL A 194 10.00 -11.40 -10.99
CA VAL A 194 9.01 -10.43 -11.45
C VAL A 194 8.45 -10.88 -12.78
N ALA A 195 7.12 -10.87 -12.90
CA ALA A 195 6.40 -11.03 -14.17
C ALA A 195 5.67 -9.74 -14.52
N ARG A 196 5.52 -9.47 -15.83
CA ARG A 196 4.91 -8.25 -16.36
C ARG A 196 3.95 -8.59 -17.50
N ARG A 197 2.86 -7.84 -17.62
CA ARG A 197 1.89 -7.98 -18.72
C ARG A 197 1.31 -6.62 -19.07
N GLY A 198 1.21 -6.29 -20.36
CA GLY A 198 0.29 -5.24 -20.82
C GLY A 198 0.88 -3.90 -21.29
N VAL A 199 2.20 -3.70 -21.31
CA VAL A 199 2.81 -2.59 -22.06
C VAL A 199 4.13 -3.07 -22.69
N PRO A 200 4.31 -3.05 -24.02
CA PRO A 200 5.62 -3.23 -24.63
C PRO A 200 6.52 -2.05 -24.23
N ALA A 201 7.75 -2.33 -23.80
CA ALA A 201 8.75 -1.29 -23.57
C ALA A 201 8.95 -0.47 -24.86
N GLY A 202 8.70 0.85 -24.83
CA GLY A 202 9.17 1.77 -25.89
C GLY A 202 8.18 2.72 -26.56
N ARG A 203 6.98 2.98 -26.03
CA ARG A 203 6.20 4.17 -26.46
C ARG A 203 6.06 5.17 -25.32
N GLN A 204 6.94 6.16 -25.29
CA GLN A 204 6.56 7.47 -24.76
C GLN A 204 5.53 8.10 -25.73
N PRO A 205 4.52 8.84 -25.23
CA PRO A 205 3.74 9.73 -26.09
C PRO A 205 4.63 10.82 -26.70
#